data_AF-A0A9K2KQ39-F1
#
_entry.id   AF-A0A9K2KQ39-F1
#
_cell.length_a   1.000
_cell.length_b   1.000
_cell.length_c   1.000
_cell.angle_alpha   90.00
_cell.angle_beta   90.00
_cell.angle_gamma   90.00
#
_symmetry.space_group_name_H-M   'P 1'
#
loop_
_entity.id
_entity.type
_entity.pdbx_description
1 polymer ?
#
loop_
_entity_poly.entity_id
_entity_poly.type
_entity_poly.pdbx_seq_one_letter_code
_entity_poly.pdbx_strand_id
1 'polypeptide(L)'
;MPVYFRIPSRKRLHKMNRRQHKKLHLGEFQTLIFGVQGSLHQAEDDAEAFGRFMDELIAYLAANGLEMAGGGDCGDFSCLFQKSGPRGLGETEKKAIISWLAGREDVATLYATPLVDGFYGDDGWENYSETYKQAD
;
A
#
# COMPACT_ATOMS: atom_id res chain seq x y z
N MET A 1 4.75 -20.43 11.88
CA MET A 1 4.05 -19.15 12.13
C MET A 1 2.68 -19.47 12.71
N PRO A 2 2.31 -18.99 13.90
CA PRO A 2 1.01 -19.32 14.47
C PRO A 2 -0.10 -18.58 13.70
N VAL A 3 -1.15 -19.32 13.35
CA VAL A 3 -2.34 -18.89 12.61
C VAL A 3 -3.20 -17.99 13.49
N TYR A 4 -2.73 -16.78 13.80
CA TYR A 4 -3.52 -15.83 14.58
C TYR A 4 -4.22 -14.88 13.62
N PHE A 5 -5.55 -15.01 13.63
CA PHE A 5 -6.55 -14.16 13.00
C PHE A 5 -6.95 -14.51 11.56
N ARG A 6 -7.77 -15.55 11.41
CA ARG A 6 -8.67 -15.68 10.26
C ARG A 6 -9.82 -14.67 10.39
N ILE A 7 -10.21 -14.04 9.27
CA ILE A 7 -11.38 -13.16 9.20
C ILE A 7 -12.61 -13.91 9.76
N PRO A 8 -13.33 -13.35 10.75
CA PRO A 8 -14.55 -13.95 11.26
C PRO A 8 -15.60 -14.10 10.15
N SER A 9 -16.35 -15.21 10.15
CA SER A 9 -17.44 -15.40 9.20
C SER A 9 -18.48 -14.27 9.29
N ARG A 10 -19.17 -13.96 8.19
CA ARG A 10 -20.24 -12.94 8.15
C ARG A 10 -21.29 -13.12 9.27
N LYS A 11 -21.67 -14.38 9.56
CA LYS A 11 -22.60 -14.71 10.67
C LYS A 11 -22.04 -14.30 12.04
N ARG A 12 -20.73 -14.46 12.25
CA ARG A 12 -20.05 -14.07 13.49
C ARG A 12 -19.90 -12.56 13.59
N LEU A 13 -19.53 -11.89 12.49
CA LEU A 13 -19.45 -10.42 12.41
C LEU A 13 -20.78 -9.75 12.79
N HIS A 14 -21.91 -10.24 12.28
CA HIS A 14 -23.22 -9.68 12.57
C HIS A 14 -23.64 -9.80 14.05
N LYS A 15 -23.12 -10.80 14.77
CA LYS A 15 -23.38 -11.00 16.20
C LYS A 15 -22.45 -10.20 17.11
N MET A 16 -21.42 -9.56 16.55
CA MET A 16 -20.43 -8.82 17.32
C MET A 16 -20.88 -7.39 17.56
N ASN A 17 -20.58 -6.86 18.74
CA ASN A 17 -20.89 -5.48 19.07
C ASN A 17 -19.83 -4.51 18.48
N ARG A 18 -20.16 -3.22 18.48
CA ARG A 18 -19.29 -2.17 17.93
C ARG A 18 -17.90 -2.13 18.57
N ARG A 19 -17.80 -2.37 19.89
CA ARG A 19 -16.50 -2.44 20.58
C ARG A 19 -15.64 -3.60 20.07
N GLN A 20 -16.24 -4.74 19.77
CA GLN A 20 -15.55 -5.89 19.18
C GLN A 20 -15.13 -5.62 17.74
N HIS A 21 -15.97 -4.97 16.93
CA HIS A 21 -15.59 -4.55 15.57
C HIS A 21 -14.37 -3.64 15.61
N LYS A 22 -14.34 -2.65 16.51
CA LYS A 22 -13.19 -1.74 16.68
C LYS A 22 -11.95 -2.46 17.18
N LYS A 23 -12.06 -3.27 18.24
CA LYS A 23 -10.91 -3.99 18.84
C LYS A 23 -10.24 -4.93 17.84
N LEU A 24 -11.00 -5.45 16.89
CA LEU A 24 -10.54 -6.43 15.92
C LEU A 24 -10.40 -5.82 14.52
N HIS A 25 -10.55 -4.52 14.30
CA HIS A 25 -10.42 -3.90 12.96
C HIS A 25 -11.33 -4.54 11.89
N LEU A 26 -12.59 -4.81 12.25
CA LEU A 26 -13.57 -5.47 11.38
C LEU A 26 -14.68 -4.51 10.95
N GLY A 27 -15.32 -4.82 9.82
CA GLY A 27 -16.48 -4.06 9.34
C GLY A 27 -16.12 -2.61 9.06
N GLU A 28 -16.74 -1.66 9.76
CA GLU A 28 -16.47 -0.23 9.59
C GLU A 28 -15.05 0.20 10.01
N PHE A 29 -14.34 -0.64 10.77
CA PHE A 29 -12.96 -0.40 11.21
C PHE A 29 -11.93 -1.19 10.39
N GLN A 30 -12.36 -1.83 9.31
CA GLN A 30 -11.46 -2.51 8.39
C GLN A 30 -10.52 -1.49 7.74
N THR A 31 -9.23 -1.80 7.75
CA THR A 31 -8.20 -0.98 7.09
C THR A 31 -7.68 -1.75 5.89
N LEU A 32 -8.01 -1.25 4.70
CA LEU A 32 -7.44 -1.76 3.47
C LEU A 32 -6.16 -0.98 3.17
N ILE A 33 -5.16 -1.70 2.67
CA ILE A 33 -3.85 -1.19 2.29
C ILE A 33 -3.48 -1.85 0.93
N PHE A 34 -2.48 -1.35 0.20
CA PHE A 34 -1.87 -2.09 -0.93
C PHE A 34 -0.37 -1.79 -1.00
N GLY A 35 0.39 -2.69 -1.61
CA GLY A 35 1.81 -2.54 -1.86
C GLY A 35 2.12 -2.11 -3.28
N VAL A 36 3.23 -1.41 -3.45
CA VAL A 36 3.90 -1.17 -4.72
C VAL A 36 5.35 -1.60 -4.62
N GLN A 37 5.85 -2.21 -5.68
CA GLN A 37 7.26 -2.47 -5.89
C GLN A 37 7.69 -1.89 -7.24
N GLY A 38 8.91 -1.38 -7.34
CA GLY A 38 9.40 -0.81 -8.57
C GLY A 38 10.87 -0.43 -8.51
N SER A 39 11.30 0.23 -9.58
CA SER A 39 12.66 0.74 -9.73
C SER A 39 12.64 2.10 -10.44
N LEU A 40 13.71 2.84 -10.27
CA LEU A 40 13.97 4.11 -10.94
C LEU A 40 14.97 3.91 -12.10
N HIS A 41 15.03 4.86 -13.04
CA HIS A 41 15.98 4.82 -14.15
C HIS A 41 17.41 5.22 -13.74
N GLN A 42 17.56 5.88 -12.59
CA GLN A 42 18.84 6.28 -12.02
C GLN A 42 19.67 5.05 -11.59
N ALA A 43 20.98 5.26 -11.40
CA ALA A 43 21.85 4.22 -10.87
C ALA A 43 21.40 3.78 -9.47
N GLU A 44 21.52 2.48 -9.19
CA GLU A 44 21.06 1.84 -7.94
C GLU A 44 21.60 2.56 -6.69
N ASP A 45 22.86 3.01 -6.73
CA ASP A 45 23.55 3.66 -5.61
C ASP A 45 23.35 5.19 -5.54
N ASP A 46 22.50 5.78 -6.39
CA ASP A 46 22.16 7.20 -6.35
C ASP A 46 21.18 7.51 -5.20
N ALA A 47 21.72 7.52 -3.99
CA ALA A 47 20.95 7.78 -2.77
C ALA A 47 20.32 9.19 -2.74
N GLU A 48 20.87 10.17 -3.46
CA GLU A 48 20.31 11.52 -3.53
C GLU A 48 19.06 11.53 -4.41
N ALA A 49 19.09 10.87 -5.57
CA ALA A 49 17.91 10.70 -6.41
C ALA A 49 16.80 9.94 -5.67
N PHE A 50 17.14 8.84 -5.00
CA PHE A 50 16.16 8.08 -4.22
C PHE A 50 15.56 8.91 -3.07
N GLY A 51 16.39 9.67 -2.35
CA GLY A 51 15.93 10.56 -1.28
C GLY A 51 14.92 11.60 -1.78
N ARG A 52 15.21 12.25 -2.92
CA ARG A 52 14.29 13.22 -3.55
C ARG A 52 12.98 12.57 -3.99
N PHE A 53 13.04 11.38 -4.59
CA PHE A 53 11.85 10.62 -4.97
C PHE A 53 10.97 10.33 -3.75
N MET A 54 11.57 9.86 -2.64
CA MET A 54 10.85 9.55 -1.40
C MET A 54 10.25 10.81 -0.75
N ASP A 55 10.98 11.92 -0.71
CA ASP A 55 10.48 13.19 -0.18
C ASP A 55 9.26 13.70 -0.97
N GLU A 56 9.31 13.63 -2.29
CA GLU A 56 8.18 14.01 -3.16
C GLU A 56 6.98 13.07 -2.99
N LEU A 57 7.22 11.76 -2.88
CA LEU A 57 6.17 10.78 -2.62
C LEU A 57 5.49 11.04 -1.28
N ILE A 58 6.27 11.23 -0.21
CA ILE A 58 5.74 11.53 1.14
C ILE A 58 4.94 12.83 1.11
N ALA A 59 5.43 13.88 0.44
CA ALA A 59 4.72 15.14 0.31
C ALA A 59 3.38 14.99 -0.43
N TYR A 60 3.37 14.24 -1.53
CA TYR A 60 2.14 13.94 -2.28
C TYR A 60 1.12 13.18 -1.43
N LEU A 61 1.56 12.15 -0.71
CA LEU A 61 0.67 11.35 0.15
C LEU A 61 0.07 12.19 1.28
N ALA A 62 0.91 12.97 1.97
CA ALA A 62 0.47 13.84 3.05
C ALA A 62 -0.60 14.85 2.59
N ALA A 63 -0.41 15.45 1.40
CA ALA A 63 -1.38 16.38 0.81
C ALA A 63 -2.74 15.72 0.49
N ASN A 64 -2.76 14.41 0.29
CA ASN A 64 -3.96 13.63 -0.03
C ASN A 64 -4.53 12.84 1.18
N GLY A 65 -3.98 13.05 2.39
CA GLY A 65 -4.40 12.34 3.60
C GLY A 65 -4.09 10.85 3.56
N LEU A 66 -2.93 10.51 3.00
CA LEU A 66 -2.40 9.15 2.86
C LEU A 66 -1.08 9.03 3.61
N GLU A 67 -0.76 7.79 3.99
CA GLU A 67 0.46 7.41 4.67
C GLU A 67 1.12 6.24 3.95
N MET A 68 2.43 6.11 4.13
CA MET A 68 3.19 4.97 3.65
C MET A 68 4.15 4.43 4.70
N ALA A 69 4.50 3.16 4.53
CA ALA A 69 5.65 2.53 5.14
C ALA A 69 6.42 1.77 4.06
N GLY A 70 7.74 1.89 4.03
CA GLY A 70 8.55 1.28 2.98
C GLY A 70 9.85 2.02 2.75
N GLY A 71 10.60 1.55 1.76
CA GLY A 71 11.90 2.08 1.39
C GLY A 71 12.61 1.16 0.40
N GLY A 72 13.89 1.43 0.19
CA GLY A 72 14.73 0.72 -0.77
C GLY A 72 15.80 1.65 -1.32
N ASP A 73 16.09 1.49 -2.60
CA ASP A 73 16.99 2.33 -3.39
C ASP A 73 16.43 2.53 -4.81
N CYS A 74 17.25 3.08 -5.72
CA CYS A 74 16.84 3.28 -7.11
C CYS A 74 16.65 1.96 -7.87
N GLY A 75 17.33 0.87 -7.49
CA GLY A 75 17.25 -0.42 -8.17
C GLY A 75 16.03 -1.23 -7.76
N ASP A 76 15.67 -1.20 -6.48
CA ASP A 76 14.48 -1.88 -5.95
C ASP A 76 13.92 -1.13 -4.74
N PHE A 77 12.67 -0.70 -4.84
CA PHE A 77 11.93 -0.12 -3.73
C PHE A 77 10.60 -0.81 -3.53
N SER A 78 10.16 -0.89 -2.27
CA SER A 78 8.83 -1.39 -1.92
C SER A 78 8.15 -0.47 -0.90
N CYS A 79 6.87 -0.20 -1.12
CA CYS A 79 6.08 0.73 -0.32
C CYS A 79 4.67 0.18 -0.10
N LEU A 80 4.21 0.19 1.15
CA LEU A 80 2.83 -0.08 1.54
C LEU A 80 2.11 1.24 1.79
N PHE A 81 0.91 1.39 1.23
CA PHE A 81 0.10 2.60 1.38
C PHE A 81 -1.16 2.34 2.17
N GLN A 82 -1.49 3.26 3.07
CA GLN A 82 -2.73 3.28 3.83
C GLN A 82 -3.31 4.71 3.87
N LYS A 83 -4.55 4.83 4.31
CA LYS A 83 -5.20 6.13 4.49
C LYS A 83 -4.96 6.68 5.89
N SER A 84 -4.68 7.97 6.01
CA SER A 84 -4.57 8.64 7.30
C SER A 84 -5.96 8.74 7.93
N GLY A 85 -6.18 8.01 9.03
CA GLY A 85 -7.38 8.12 9.86
C GLY A 85 -8.35 6.94 9.74
N PRO A 86 -9.63 7.12 10.15
CA PRO A 86 -10.53 6.01 10.46
C PRO A 86 -11.17 5.32 9.26
N ARG A 87 -11.03 5.88 8.05
CA ARG A 87 -11.54 5.26 6.82
C ARG A 87 -10.39 4.55 6.12
N GLY A 88 -10.58 3.28 5.78
CA GLY A 88 -9.63 2.52 4.97
C GLY A 88 -9.41 3.14 3.57
N LEU A 89 -8.28 2.79 2.97
CA LEU A 89 -7.94 3.14 1.59
C LEU A 89 -8.89 2.43 0.62
N GLY A 90 -9.34 3.11 -0.44
CA GLY A 90 -10.22 2.53 -1.45
C GLY A 90 -9.57 2.48 -2.83
N GLU A 91 -10.31 1.93 -3.79
CA GLU A 91 -9.87 1.82 -5.20
C GLU A 91 -9.57 3.19 -5.83
N THR A 92 -10.29 4.23 -5.42
CA THR A 92 -10.07 5.58 -5.94
C THR A 92 -8.71 6.12 -5.51
N GLU A 93 -8.35 5.98 -4.24
CA GLU A 93 -7.04 6.39 -3.74
C GLU A 93 -5.91 5.54 -4.30
N LYS A 94 -6.09 4.20 -4.36
CA LYS A 94 -5.12 3.30 -5.01
C LYS A 94 -4.83 3.74 -6.44
N LYS A 95 -5.87 3.99 -7.24
CA LYS A 95 -5.73 4.43 -8.63
C LYS A 95 -5.02 5.79 -8.72
N ALA A 96 -5.29 6.72 -7.81
CA ALA A 96 -4.62 8.03 -7.79
C ALA A 96 -3.12 7.91 -7.50
N ILE A 97 -2.71 7.08 -6.53
CA ILE A 97 -1.30 6.83 -6.21
C ILE A 97 -0.59 6.18 -7.40
N ILE A 98 -1.18 5.12 -7.97
CA ILE A 98 -0.60 4.41 -9.11
C ILE A 98 -0.46 5.34 -10.33
N SER A 99 -1.48 6.16 -10.61
CA SER A 99 -1.42 7.12 -11.72
C SER A 99 -0.33 8.17 -11.51
N TRP A 100 -0.12 8.62 -10.26
CA TRP A 100 0.94 9.54 -9.94
C TRP A 100 2.33 8.91 -10.15
N LEU A 101 2.56 7.70 -9.62
CA LEU A 101 3.83 6.97 -9.77
C LEU A 101 4.13 6.61 -11.23
N ALA A 102 3.13 6.08 -11.95
CA ALA A 102 3.27 5.74 -13.36
C ALA A 102 3.41 6.98 -14.26
N GLY A 103 2.97 8.16 -13.80
CA GLY A 103 3.13 9.41 -14.54
C GLY A 103 4.54 10.00 -14.48
N ARG A 104 5.40 9.56 -13.55
CA ARG A 104 6.74 10.12 -13.40
C ARG A 104 7.72 9.54 -14.42
N GLU A 105 8.62 10.36 -14.94
CA GLU A 105 9.63 9.93 -15.92
C GLU A 105 10.80 9.17 -15.27
N ASP A 106 11.02 9.32 -13.97
CA ASP A 106 12.09 8.65 -13.23
C ASP A 106 11.77 7.19 -12.87
N VAL A 107 10.49 6.81 -12.80
CA VAL A 107 10.06 5.43 -12.51
C VAL A 107 10.17 4.55 -13.74
N ALA A 108 11.04 3.53 -13.66
CA ALA A 108 11.32 2.55 -14.71
C ALA A 108 10.37 1.35 -14.67
N THR A 109 10.22 0.73 -13.50
CA THR A 109 9.29 -0.38 -13.30
C THR A 109 8.30 -0.07 -12.20
N LEU A 110 7.08 -0.59 -12.34
CA LEU A 110 6.04 -0.39 -11.34
C LEU A 110 5.07 -1.56 -11.34
N TYR A 111 4.97 -2.20 -10.18
CA TYR A 111 4.05 -3.29 -9.89
C TYR A 111 3.26 -2.94 -8.64
N ALA A 112 2.02 -3.40 -8.55
CA ALA A 112 1.20 -3.22 -7.36
C ALA A 112 0.53 -4.52 -6.94
N THR A 113 0.16 -4.59 -5.68
CA THR A 113 -0.72 -5.62 -5.15
C THR A 113 -2.18 -5.19 -5.29
N PRO A 114 -3.13 -6.15 -5.29
CA PRO A 114 -4.53 -5.86 -5.00
C PRO A 114 -4.71 -5.16 -3.65
N LEU A 115 -5.87 -4.53 -3.44
CA LEU A 115 -6.26 -4.09 -2.10
C LEU A 115 -6.51 -5.31 -1.21
N VAL A 116 -5.87 -5.31 -0.05
CA VAL A 116 -5.96 -6.39 0.92
C VAL A 116 -6.24 -5.83 2.32
N ASP A 117 -6.71 -6.68 3.24
CA ASP A 117 -7.00 -6.29 4.63
C ASP A 117 -5.72 -6.26 5.47
N GLY A 118 -5.32 -5.09 5.98
CA GLY A 118 -4.01 -4.89 6.62
C GLY A 118 -3.81 -5.70 7.90
N PHE A 119 -4.87 -6.26 8.47
CA PHE A 119 -4.84 -7.03 9.71
C PHE A 119 -5.08 -8.53 9.50
N TYR A 120 -5.81 -8.89 8.44
CA TYR A 120 -6.28 -10.27 8.21
C TYR A 120 -6.03 -10.81 6.80
N GLY A 121 -5.47 -10.00 5.90
CA GLY A 121 -5.08 -10.46 4.58
C GLY A 121 -4.04 -11.57 4.70
N ASP A 122 -4.27 -12.69 4.03
CA ASP A 122 -3.17 -13.63 3.69
C ASP A 122 -2.10 -12.84 2.93
N ASP A 123 -0.86 -13.36 2.85
CA ASP A 123 0.39 -12.79 2.32
C ASP A 123 0.33 -12.08 0.93
N GLY A 124 -0.84 -11.81 0.36
CA GLY A 124 -1.10 -10.99 -0.82
C GLY A 124 -0.57 -9.55 -0.77
N TRP A 125 0.00 -9.12 0.35
CA TRP A 125 0.86 -7.93 0.50
C TRP A 125 2.19 -8.02 -0.26
N GLU A 126 2.62 -9.24 -0.58
CA GLU A 126 3.84 -9.52 -1.36
C GLU A 126 3.50 -10.04 -2.77
N ASN A 127 2.21 -10.09 -3.14
CA ASN A 127 1.76 -10.58 -4.43
C ASN A 127 1.55 -9.42 -5.43
N TYR A 128 2.65 -8.94 -6.00
CA TYR A 128 2.71 -7.89 -7.01
C TYR A 128 2.20 -8.37 -8.38
N SER A 129 0.93 -8.73 -8.44
CA SER A 129 0.29 -9.33 -9.62
C SER A 129 -0.18 -8.31 -10.65
N GLU A 130 -0.21 -7.02 -10.31
CA GLU A 130 -0.67 -5.96 -11.20
C GLU A 130 0.53 -5.17 -11.74
N THR A 131 0.73 -5.16 -13.07
CA THR A 131 1.83 -4.45 -13.72
C THR A 131 1.36 -3.12 -14.31
N TYR A 132 2.11 -2.05 -14.04
CA TYR A 132 1.77 -0.69 -14.49
C TYR A 132 2.88 -0.04 -15.32
N LYS A 133 4.15 -0.42 -15.08
CA LYS A 133 5.29 -0.07 -15.92
C LYS A 133 6.28 -1.23 -15.99
N GLN A 134 6.88 -1.40 -17.16
CA GLN A 134 8.04 -2.26 -17.36
C GLN A 134 9.13 -1.43 -18.01
N ALA A 135 10.39 -1.71 -17.68
CA ALA A 135 11.53 -1.15 -18.39
C ALA A 135 11.57 -1.73 -19.81
N ASP A 136 11.96 -0.90 -20.78
CA ASP A 136 12.19 -1.29 -22.17
C ASP A 136 13.38 -2.26 -22.33
#